data_AF-A0A0C1IIH5-F1
#
_entry.id   AF-A0A0C1IIH5-F1
#
_cell.length_a   1.000
_cell.length_b   1.000
_cell.length_c   1.000
_cell.angle_alpha   90.00
_cell.angle_beta   90.00
_cell.angle_gamma   90.00
#
_symmetry.space_group_name_H-M   'P 1'
#
loop_
_entity.id
_entity.type
_entity.pdbx_description
1 polymer ?
#
loop_
_entity_poly.entity_id
_entity_poly.type
_entity_poly.pdbx_seq_one_letter_code
_entity_poly.pdbx_strand_id
1 'polypeptide(L)'
;MASYLWRHGLMEKAEFTAKQGHGLGRPGQARVARVGAPDALEGVRVAGEGFVLMRGTVDLPEAVSVYRNAENGNGECLRPGQGSR
;
A
#
# COMPACT_ATOMS: atom_id res chain seq x y z
N MET A 1 -5.33 7.27 -5.09
CA MET A 1 -5.10 8.60 -5.71
C MET A 1 -4.29 8.50 -7.00
N ALA A 2 -3.03 8.06 -6.99
CA ALA A 2 -2.12 8.21 -8.14
C ALA A 2 -2.59 7.57 -9.46
N SER A 3 -3.04 6.30 -9.42
CA SER A 3 -3.59 5.60 -10.59
C SER A 3 -4.77 6.33 -11.21
N TYR A 4 -5.61 6.96 -10.39
CA TYR A 4 -6.73 7.77 -10.85
C TYR A 4 -6.25 9.01 -11.63
N LEU A 5 -5.27 9.73 -11.10
CA LEU A 5 -4.76 10.94 -11.75
C LEU A 5 -4.20 10.64 -13.15
N TRP A 6 -3.44 9.56 -13.31
CA TRP A 6 -2.91 9.17 -14.62
C TRP A 6 -3.97 8.62 -15.57
N ARG A 7 -4.87 7.75 -15.08
CA ARG A 7 -5.96 7.19 -15.90
C ARG A 7 -6.85 8.27 -16.49
N HIS A 8 -7.05 9.37 -15.78
CA HIS A 8 -7.88 10.49 -16.22
C HIS A 8 -7.09 11.64 -16.85
N GLY A 9 -5.79 11.46 -17.13
CA GLY A 9 -4.97 12.50 -17.77
C GLY A 9 -4.78 13.77 -16.92
N LEU A 10 -5.05 13.71 -15.62
CA LEU A 10 -4.92 14.85 -14.68
C LEU A 10 -3.48 15.04 -14.18
N MET A 11 -2.56 14.14 -14.57
CA MET A 11 -1.15 14.17 -14.20
C MET A 11 -0.31 13.77 -15.40
N GLU A 12 0.40 14.72 -15.98
CA GLU A 12 1.34 14.47 -17.09
C GLU A 12 2.67 13.90 -16.60
N LYS A 13 3.12 14.33 -15.42
CA LYS A 13 4.40 13.91 -14.85
C LYS A 13 4.36 12.44 -14.46
N ALA A 14 5.44 11.73 -14.73
CA ALA A 14 5.59 10.32 -14.34
C ALA A 14 5.76 10.13 -12.83
N GLU A 15 6.10 11.19 -12.09
CA GLU A 15 6.28 11.16 -10.64
C GLU A 15 5.85 12.46 -9.96
N PHE A 16 5.47 12.36 -8.68
CA PHE A 16 5.18 13.49 -7.82
C PHE A 16 5.37 13.14 -6.33
N THR A 17 5.48 14.17 -5.49
CA THR A 17 5.51 14.01 -4.03
C THR A 17 4.11 14.24 -3.46
N ALA A 18 3.50 13.19 -2.92
CA ALA A 18 2.25 13.28 -2.19
C ALA A 18 2.53 13.72 -0.74
N LYS A 19 1.77 14.69 -0.23
CA LYS A 19 1.84 15.11 1.17
C LYS A 19 0.47 15.00 1.85
N GLN A 20 0.45 14.59 3.12
CA GLN A 20 -0.77 14.42 3.91
C GLN A 20 -0.55 14.80 5.37
N GLY A 21 -1.63 15.09 6.10
CA GLY A 21 -1.61 15.14 7.56
C GLY A 21 -1.11 16.45 8.19
N HIS A 22 -0.78 17.47 7.38
CA HIS A 22 -0.37 18.79 7.88
C HIS A 22 -1.37 19.38 8.90
N GLY A 23 -2.68 19.34 8.58
CA GLY A 23 -3.73 19.86 9.48
C GLY A 23 -3.94 19.06 10.77
N LEU A 24 -3.35 17.86 10.87
CA LEU A 24 -3.40 17.00 12.05
C LEU A 24 -2.11 17.09 12.89
N GLY A 25 -1.17 17.98 12.53
CA GLY A 25 0.15 18.04 13.16
C GLY A 25 1.00 16.79 12.91
N ARG A 26 0.63 15.96 11.93
CA ARG A 26 1.32 14.72 11.56
C ARG A 26 1.66 14.73 10.07
N PRO A 27 2.54 15.64 9.62
CA PRO A 27 2.90 15.73 8.22
C PRO A 27 3.61 14.45 7.77
N GLY A 28 3.05 13.81 6.76
CA GLY A 28 3.63 12.67 6.06
C GLY A 28 3.85 13.02 4.60
N GLN A 29 4.86 12.39 3.99
CA GLN A 29 5.12 12.52 2.56
C GLN A 29 5.50 11.17 1.95
N ALA A 30 5.19 11.01 0.66
CA ALA A 30 5.59 9.86 -0.14
C ALA A 30 5.96 10.30 -1.54
N ARG A 31 7.01 9.69 -2.11
CA ARG A 31 7.33 9.81 -3.54
C ARG A 31 6.55 8.76 -4.29
N VAL A 32 5.79 9.21 -5.28
CA VAL A 32 4.88 8.37 -6.05
C VAL A 32 5.29 8.43 -7.51
N ALA A 33 5.49 7.27 -8.12
CA ALA A 33 5.90 7.15 -9.52
C ALA A 33 5.05 6.11 -10.24
N ARG A 34 4.83 6.36 -11.52
CA ARG A 34 4.11 5.48 -12.43
C ARG A 34 5.01 4.36 -12.93
N VAL A 35 4.44 3.16 -13.15
CA VAL A 35 5.10 2.06 -13.86
C VAL A 35 4.33 1.80 -15.17
N GLY A 36 5.05 1.70 -16.30
CA GLY A 36 4.47 1.55 -17.65
C GLY A 36 4.28 2.88 -18.40
N ALA A 37 3.35 2.97 -19.36
CA ALA A 37 2.92 4.20 -20.07
C ALA A 37 1.56 4.74 -19.55
N PRO A 38 1.22 6.05 -19.62
CA PRO A 38 0.04 6.58 -18.90
C PRO A 38 -1.28 5.97 -19.37
N ASP A 39 -1.33 5.61 -20.66
CA ASP A 39 -2.36 4.87 -21.37
C ASP A 39 -2.28 3.34 -21.18
N ALA A 40 -1.13 2.83 -20.73
CA ALA A 40 -0.87 1.42 -20.40
C ALA A 40 -0.25 1.30 -18.99
N LEU A 41 -1.01 1.71 -17.98
CA LEU A 41 -0.54 1.72 -16.59
C LEU A 41 -0.39 0.30 -16.04
N GLU A 42 0.84 -0.11 -15.72
CA GLU A 42 1.14 -1.42 -15.14
C GLU A 42 1.09 -1.40 -13.60
N GLY A 43 1.37 -0.25 -13.00
CA GLY A 43 1.38 -0.12 -11.55
C GLY A 43 1.78 1.26 -11.04
N VAL A 44 1.81 1.39 -9.71
CA VAL A 44 2.23 2.59 -9.01
C VAL A 44 3.26 2.21 -7.96
N ARG A 45 4.44 2.81 -8.03
CA ARG A 45 5.48 2.70 -7.00
C ARG A 45 5.27 3.82 -5.98
N VAL A 46 5.25 3.46 -4.71
CA VAL A 46 5.17 4.41 -3.59
C VAL A 46 6.38 4.16 -2.70
N ALA A 47 7.13 5.22 -2.42
CA ALA A 47 8.27 5.19 -1.52
C ALA A 47 8.15 6.30 -0.48
N GLY A 48 8.61 6.02 0.74
CA GLY A 48 8.60 6.97 1.84
C GLY A 48 9.35 6.38 3.04
N GLU A 49 9.81 7.25 3.92
CA GLU A 49 10.48 6.83 5.14
C GLU A 49 9.46 6.36 6.17
N GLY A 50 9.77 5.25 6.85
CA GLY A 50 9.02 4.75 7.98
C GLY A 50 9.87 4.81 9.24
N PHE A 51 9.24 5.05 10.39
CA PHE A 51 9.90 5.01 11.69
C PHE A 51 9.18 4.04 12.62
N VAL A 52 9.94 3.19 13.32
CA VAL A 52 9.41 2.29 14.33
C VAL A 52 9.31 3.04 15.66
N LEU A 53 8.10 3.41 16.04
CA LEU A 53 7.85 4.08 17.33
C LEU A 53 7.78 3.08 18.50
N MET A 54 7.15 1.92 18.29
CA MET A 54 6.93 0.91 19.32
C MET A 54 6.94 -0.49 18.72
N ARG A 55 7.38 -1.46 19.52
CA ARG A 55 7.27 -2.90 19.26
C ARG A 55 6.75 -3.60 20.51
N GLY A 56 5.86 -4.58 20.36
CA GLY A 56 5.29 -5.36 21.47
C GLY A 56 4.56 -6.61 20.99
N THR A 57 4.00 -7.36 21.94
CA THR A 57 3.16 -8.55 21.72
C THR A 57 1.69 -8.22 22.00
N VAL A 58 0.77 -8.91 21.30
CA VAL A 58 -0.68 -8.76 21.50
C VAL A 58 -1.28 -10.12 21.86
N ASP A 59 -2.04 -10.17 22.95
CA ASP A 59 -2.81 -11.35 23.34
C ASP A 59 -4.18 -11.28 22.66
N LEU A 60 -4.50 -12.26 21.81
CA LEU A 60 -5.75 -12.32 21.06
C LEU A 60 -6.59 -13.54 21.49
N PRO A 61 -7.92 -13.39 21.67
CA PRO A 61 -8.80 -14.53 21.94
C PRO A 61 -8.97 -15.39 20.68
N GLU A 62 -9.06 -16.71 20.86
CA GLU A 62 -9.07 -17.73 19.79
C GLU A 62 -10.19 -17.52 18.75
N ALA A 63 -11.32 -16.93 19.15
CA ALA A 63 -12.48 -16.71 18.29
C ALA A 63 -12.35 -15.54 17.30
N VAL A 64 -11.25 -14.77 17.31
CA VAL A 64 -11.04 -13.61 16.42
C VAL A 64 -10.00 -13.95 15.34
N SER A 65 -10.27 -14.97 14.53
CA SER A 65 -9.48 -15.28 13.32
C SER A 65 -10.40 -15.35 12.10
N VAL A 66 -10.93 -14.20 11.69
CA VAL A 66 -11.67 -14.09 10.41
C VAL A 66 -10.72 -13.81 9.24
N TYR A 67 -9.49 -13.34 9.52
CA TYR A 67 -8.43 -13.17 8.53
C TYR A 67 -7.22 -14.00 8.94
N ARG A 68 -7.22 -15.29 8.59
CA ARG A 68 -5.99 -16.09 8.58
C ARG A 68 -5.23 -15.71 7.31
N ASN A 69 -4.12 -14.97 7.46
CA ASN A 69 -3.15 -14.83 6.39
C ASN A 69 -2.58 -16.24 6.13
N ALA A 70 -3.09 -16.91 5.10
CA ALA A 70 -2.45 -18.12 4.62
C ALA A 70 -1.20 -17.65 3.88
N GLU A 71 -0.05 -17.72 4.53
CA GLU A 71 1.24 -17.56 3.88
C GLU A 71 1.61 -18.92 3.27
N ASN A 72 2.04 -18.94 2.01
CA ASN A 72 2.70 -20.13 1.49
C ASN A 72 4.08 -20.28 2.16
N GLY A 73 4.70 -21.47 2.12
CA GLY A 73 6.02 -21.74 2.72
C GLY A 73 7.19 -20.87 2.21
N ASN A 74 6.91 -19.89 1.35
CA ASN A 74 7.84 -18.95 0.74
C ASN A 74 7.62 -17.50 1.25
N GLY A 75 6.68 -17.27 2.19
CA GLY A 75 6.41 -15.95 2.77
C GLY A 75 5.60 -15.02 1.86
N GLU A 76 4.95 -15.54 0.81
CA GLU A 76 4.05 -14.74 -0.03
C GLU A 76 2.61 -14.84 0.50
N CYS A 77 1.98 -13.67 0.63
CA CYS A 77 0.58 -13.55 1.03
C CYS A 77 -0.32 -14.15 -0.07
N LEU A 78 -1.06 -15.23 0.24
CA LEU A 78 -1.98 -15.86 -0.71
C LEU A 78 -3.13 -14.91 -1.04
N ARG A 79 -3.50 -14.86 -2.32
CA ARG A 79 -4.63 -14.05 -2.78
C ARG A 79 -5.94 -14.61 -2.22
N PRO A 80 -6.95 -13.75 -1.96
CA PRO A 80 -8.28 -14.20 -1.54
C PRO A 80 -8.84 -15.23 -2.53
N GLY A 81 -9.23 -16.41 -2.03
CA GLY A 81 -9.81 -17.50 -2.83
C GLY A 81 -8.87 -18.68 -3.14
N GLN A 82 -7.62 -18.69 -2.64
CA GLN A 82 -6.67 -19.80 -2.86
C GLN A 82 -6.64 -20.86 -1.73
N GLY A 83 -7.61 -20.85 -0.81
CA GLY A 83 -7.69 -21.84 0.26
C GLY A 83 -9.13 -22.27 0.55
N SER A 84 -9.57 -23.35 -0.09
CA SER A 84 -10.51 -24.36 0.43
C SER A 84 -10.94 -25.31 -0.70
N ARG A 85 -10.37 -26.52 -0.72
CA ARG A 85 -11.15 -27.76 -0.76
C ARG A 85 -10.78 -28.57 0.46
#